data_AF-A0A183IBB8-F1
#
_entry.id   AF-A0A183IBB8-F1
#
_cell.length_a   1.000
_cell.length_b   1.000
_cell.length_c   1.000
_cell.angle_alpha   90.00
_cell.angle_beta   90.00
_cell.angle_gamma   90.00
#
_symmetry.space_group_name_H-M   'P 1'
#
loop_
_entity.id
_entity.type
_entity.pdbx_description
1 polymer ?
#
loop_
_entity_poly.entity_id
_entity_poly.type
_entity_poly.pdbx_seq_one_letter_code
_entity_poly.pdbx_strand_id
1 'polypeptide(L)'
;MRSSAKWFENAACYRETGSPCHSTASSMFCFGASLPYERFHSFVTKDIDLLPSLVDAYRNLAGLPECWPVIRELLCTVYLSPCEQGRVKLVSRRLCLQAERSCRFLIKHSLWPSELSNCSDSSIYSDVCTVYEVSWKFFSNSTKSSCVNPLVMTKVKQNWYLPYCGFNCTNSWLKSDEHIHLTRFMIVVIPMIFVFSIISLAILFTGGHHNNAVIKPLLWNIVCQLDVEVCWLVPLFPSARKLIVCNEDVLFYLQYLYCTRSEALAKKLCSRMNSYSHLVAWVEADGISGVCFMGYTNPVFLLWFVHVPLSLILLLCFCLLFGGLITRHRSLLKFNRRLNGDGPQYKFSFPLSKLWILLVSHSALLVASWFLQLNDVFSLPTRQHAFLDYILCQLRNNLADETCDLHGAPDIRLLQLHMFLLFVPALINFWVCVNEFVSFRNQLARYLLFCSS
;
A
#
# COMPACT_ATOMS: atom_id res chain seq x y z
N MET A 1 -0.34 -55.04 0.08
CA MET A 1 -1.67 -55.38 0.62
C MET A 1 -1.94 -54.46 1.82
N ARG A 2 -2.62 -53.32 1.61
CA ARG A 2 -3.03 -52.42 2.71
C ARG A 2 -4.48 -52.74 3.03
N SER A 3 -4.77 -53.00 4.30
CA SER A 3 -6.02 -53.58 4.80
C SER A 3 -7.27 -52.89 4.24
N SER A 4 -7.93 -53.55 3.31
CA SER A 4 -9.27 -53.25 2.83
C SER A 4 -10.31 -53.73 3.85
N ALA A 5 -10.22 -53.29 5.10
CA ALA A 5 -11.40 -53.31 5.95
C ALA A 5 -12.36 -52.29 5.36
N LYS A 6 -13.59 -52.71 5.07
CA LYS A 6 -14.53 -51.84 4.36
C LYS A 6 -15.16 -50.93 5.41
N TRP A 7 -15.14 -49.61 5.21
CA TRP A 7 -15.61 -48.63 6.20
C TRP A 7 -17.06 -48.86 6.66
N PHE A 8 -17.87 -49.53 5.85
CA PHE A 8 -19.25 -49.91 6.14
C PHE A 8 -19.41 -51.13 7.06
N GLU A 9 -18.32 -51.78 7.47
CA GLU A 9 -18.31 -52.86 8.47
C GLU A 9 -18.21 -52.31 9.89
N ASN A 10 -17.72 -51.09 10.07
CA ASN A 10 -17.60 -50.45 11.38
C ASN A 10 -18.81 -49.52 11.62
N ALA A 11 -19.67 -49.87 12.58
CA ALA A 11 -20.85 -49.10 12.97
C ALA A 11 -20.53 -47.65 13.39
N ALA A 12 -19.31 -47.35 13.81
CA ALA A 12 -18.87 -45.99 14.12
C ALA A 12 -18.53 -45.15 12.87
N CYS A 13 -18.59 -45.74 11.67
CA CYS A 13 -18.12 -45.14 10.41
C CYS A 13 -19.12 -45.05 9.28
N TYR A 14 -20.34 -45.48 9.52
CA TYR A 14 -21.41 -45.28 8.56
C TYR A 14 -22.69 -44.84 9.26
N ARG A 15 -23.58 -44.28 8.45
CA ARG A 15 -24.97 -44.02 8.81
C ARG A 15 -25.86 -44.61 7.74
N GLU A 16 -26.98 -45.19 8.15
CA GLU A 16 -27.98 -45.66 7.19
C GLU A 16 -28.68 -44.47 6.53
N THR A 17 -28.70 -44.48 5.21
CA THR A 17 -29.40 -43.47 4.42
C THR A 17 -30.85 -43.91 4.29
N GLY A 18 -31.78 -43.09 4.79
CA GLY A 18 -33.22 -43.30 4.59
C GLY A 18 -33.68 -43.13 3.12
N SER A 19 -32.74 -42.91 2.21
CA SER A 19 -32.90 -42.75 0.76
C SER A 19 -31.85 -43.59 0.01
N PRO A 20 -32.13 -44.00 -1.25
CA PRO A 20 -31.18 -44.77 -2.06
C PRO A 20 -29.94 -43.95 -2.42
N CYS A 21 -28.78 -44.60 -2.50
CA CYS A 21 -27.54 -43.99 -2.98
C CYS A 21 -27.68 -43.56 -4.45
N HIS A 22 -27.12 -42.41 -4.80
CA HIS A 22 -27.14 -41.92 -6.18
C HIS A 22 -25.93 -42.46 -6.96
N SER A 23 -26.15 -42.85 -8.22
CA SER A 23 -25.08 -43.30 -9.11
C SER A 23 -24.55 -42.14 -9.96
N THR A 24 -23.24 -42.12 -10.16
CA THR A 24 -22.57 -41.16 -11.05
C THR A 24 -22.87 -41.51 -12.51
N ALA A 25 -23.95 -40.97 -13.08
CA ALA A 25 -24.39 -41.29 -14.46
C ALA A 25 -23.44 -40.76 -15.56
N SER A 26 -22.53 -39.86 -15.19
CA SER A 26 -21.41 -39.37 -15.99
C SER A 26 -20.33 -38.85 -15.02
N SER A 27 -19.06 -38.82 -15.44
CA SER A 27 -17.89 -38.44 -14.63
C SER A 27 -18.11 -37.14 -13.83
N MET A 28 -18.58 -37.26 -12.59
CA MET A 28 -18.83 -36.12 -11.72
C MET A 28 -17.51 -35.71 -11.09
N PHE A 29 -17.17 -34.44 -11.22
CA PHE A 29 -15.93 -33.88 -10.70
C PHE A 29 -16.23 -33.00 -9.50
N CYS A 30 -15.42 -33.10 -8.45
CA CYS A 30 -15.43 -32.14 -7.37
C CYS A 30 -14.23 -31.20 -7.53
N PHE A 31 -14.49 -29.93 -7.82
CA PHE A 31 -13.46 -28.90 -8.06
C PHE A 31 -12.36 -29.35 -9.03
N GLY A 32 -12.76 -30.03 -10.11
CA GLY A 32 -11.88 -30.48 -11.20
C GLY A 32 -11.17 -31.81 -10.98
N ALA A 33 -11.52 -32.59 -9.96
CA ALA A 33 -10.96 -33.93 -9.79
C ALA A 33 -12.02 -35.01 -9.56
N SER A 34 -11.72 -36.20 -10.06
CA SER A 34 -12.67 -37.29 -10.23
C SER A 34 -12.91 -38.01 -8.91
N LEU A 35 -14.17 -38.40 -8.69
CA LEU A 35 -14.53 -39.20 -7.54
C LEU A 35 -13.94 -40.62 -7.66
N PRO A 36 -13.33 -41.18 -6.60
CA PRO A 36 -12.78 -42.53 -6.60
C PRO A 36 -13.85 -43.63 -6.39
N TYR A 37 -15.14 -43.27 -6.43
CA TYR A 37 -16.29 -44.15 -6.22
C TYR A 37 -17.42 -43.79 -7.18
N GLU A 38 -18.26 -44.79 -7.47
CA GLU A 38 -19.37 -44.70 -8.44
C GLU A 38 -20.71 -44.32 -7.80
N ARG A 39 -20.79 -44.33 -6.46
CA ARG A 39 -22.02 -44.05 -5.71
C ARG A 39 -21.78 -43.09 -4.58
N PHE A 40 -22.66 -42.10 -4.47
CA PHE A 40 -22.53 -41.03 -3.49
C PHE A 40 -23.86 -40.65 -2.85
N HIS A 41 -23.76 -39.94 -1.73
CA HIS A 41 -24.86 -39.35 -0.98
C HIS A 41 -24.41 -37.97 -0.45
N SER A 42 -25.31 -36.99 -0.42
CA SER A 42 -25.04 -35.66 0.12
C SER A 42 -25.65 -35.51 1.50
N PHE A 43 -24.89 -34.99 2.47
CA PHE A 43 -25.44 -34.66 3.79
C PHE A 43 -26.25 -33.35 3.80
N VAL A 44 -26.11 -32.53 2.75
CA VAL A 44 -26.63 -31.15 2.74
C VAL A 44 -27.94 -31.03 1.98
N THR A 45 -28.03 -31.60 0.79
CA THR A 45 -29.22 -31.49 -0.06
C THR A 45 -29.61 -32.83 -0.66
N LYS A 46 -30.92 -33.05 -0.82
CA LYS A 46 -31.48 -34.20 -1.54
C LYS A 46 -31.63 -33.92 -3.04
N ASP A 47 -31.54 -32.66 -3.45
CA ASP A 47 -31.69 -32.24 -4.84
C ASP A 47 -30.34 -32.36 -5.57
N ILE A 48 -30.20 -33.47 -6.30
CA ILE A 48 -28.96 -33.83 -7.01
C ILE A 48 -28.65 -32.82 -8.11
N ASP A 49 -29.68 -32.30 -8.79
CA ASP A 49 -29.53 -31.38 -9.92
C ASP A 49 -28.93 -30.03 -9.48
N LEU A 50 -29.13 -29.63 -8.22
CA LEU A 50 -28.58 -28.40 -7.63
C LEU A 50 -27.17 -28.61 -7.05
N LEU A 51 -26.74 -29.86 -6.87
CA LEU A 51 -25.48 -30.18 -6.21
C LEU A 51 -24.24 -29.60 -6.95
N PRO A 52 -24.14 -29.66 -8.30
CA PRO A 52 -23.01 -29.08 -9.01
C PRO A 52 -22.90 -27.57 -8.80
N SER A 53 -24.01 -26.83 -8.91
CA SER A 53 -24.00 -25.37 -8.75
C SER A 53 -23.69 -24.96 -7.31
N LEU A 54 -24.17 -25.71 -6.31
CA LEU A 54 -23.89 -25.45 -4.90
C LEU A 54 -22.42 -25.72 -4.54
N VAL A 55 -21.82 -26.77 -5.10
CA VAL A 55 -20.38 -27.07 -4.92
C VAL A 55 -19.54 -26.01 -5.62
N ASP A 56 -19.85 -25.68 -6.88
CA ASP A 56 -19.13 -24.68 -7.66
C ASP A 56 -19.26 -23.26 -7.08
N ALA A 57 -20.31 -22.98 -6.30
CA ALA A 57 -20.48 -21.71 -5.61
C ALA A 57 -19.33 -21.39 -4.64
N TYR A 58 -18.65 -22.42 -4.10
CA TYR A 58 -17.50 -22.26 -3.19
C TYR A 58 -16.14 -22.18 -3.89
N ARG A 59 -16.11 -22.17 -5.23
CA ARG A 59 -14.85 -22.14 -6.00
C ARG A 59 -14.00 -20.91 -5.73
N ASN A 60 -14.63 -19.79 -5.35
CA ASN A 60 -13.93 -18.54 -5.03
C ASN A 60 -13.00 -18.66 -3.81
N LEU A 61 -13.26 -19.62 -2.91
CA LEU A 61 -12.39 -19.92 -1.76
C LEU A 61 -11.01 -20.44 -2.18
N ALA A 62 -10.82 -20.80 -3.46
CA ALA A 62 -9.51 -21.07 -4.05
C ALA A 62 -8.53 -19.89 -3.98
N GLY A 63 -9.06 -18.68 -3.71
CA GLY A 63 -8.33 -17.46 -3.39
C GLY A 63 -7.47 -17.51 -2.11
N LEU A 64 -7.66 -18.52 -1.26
CA LEU A 64 -6.96 -18.68 0.03
C LEU A 64 -6.06 -19.93 0.02
N PRO A 65 -4.76 -19.83 -0.32
CA PRO A 65 -3.91 -21.00 -0.52
C PRO A 65 -3.69 -21.91 0.69
N GLU A 66 -3.67 -21.36 1.92
CA GLU A 66 -3.54 -22.19 3.13
C GLU A 66 -4.84 -22.95 3.45
N CYS A 67 -5.98 -22.29 3.24
CA CYS A 67 -7.30 -22.84 3.57
C CYS A 67 -7.80 -23.80 2.48
N TRP A 68 -7.61 -23.45 1.21
CA TRP A 68 -8.21 -24.11 0.05
C TRP A 68 -7.99 -25.63 0.00
N PRO A 69 -6.77 -26.17 0.18
CA PRO A 69 -6.57 -27.61 0.08
C PRO A 69 -7.42 -28.42 1.06
N VAL A 70 -7.58 -27.91 2.29
CA VAL A 70 -8.28 -28.60 3.38
C VAL A 70 -9.80 -28.40 3.27
N ILE A 71 -10.26 -27.17 3.00
CA ILE A 71 -11.69 -26.90 2.87
C ILE A 71 -12.29 -27.55 1.62
N ARG A 72 -11.53 -27.60 0.51
CA ARG A 72 -11.94 -28.30 -0.72
C ARG A 72 -12.17 -29.78 -0.44
N GLU A 73 -11.24 -30.41 0.30
CA GLU A 73 -11.38 -31.81 0.71
C GLU A 73 -12.62 -32.00 1.59
N LEU A 74 -12.81 -31.15 2.61
CA LEU A 74 -13.97 -31.20 3.48
C LEU A 74 -15.29 -31.05 2.70
N LEU A 75 -15.40 -30.04 1.82
CA LEU A 75 -16.55 -29.82 0.96
C LEU A 75 -16.85 -31.05 0.10
N CYS A 76 -15.87 -31.61 -0.61
CA CYS A 76 -16.08 -32.82 -1.42
C CYS A 76 -16.54 -34.00 -0.55
N THR A 77 -15.96 -34.19 0.64
CA THR A 77 -16.31 -35.31 1.50
C THR A 77 -17.71 -35.20 2.12
N VAL A 78 -18.26 -33.99 2.31
CA VAL A 78 -19.58 -33.76 2.91
C VAL A 78 -20.69 -33.68 1.86
N TYR A 79 -20.43 -33.03 0.72
CA TYR A 79 -21.42 -32.88 -0.35
C TYR A 79 -21.50 -34.10 -1.25
N LEU A 80 -20.40 -34.86 -1.40
CA LEU A 80 -20.31 -36.01 -2.30
C LEU A 80 -19.79 -37.23 -1.55
N SER A 81 -20.34 -37.58 -0.38
CA SER A 81 -19.85 -38.69 0.45
C SER A 81 -20.06 -40.06 -0.21
N PRO A 82 -19.14 -41.03 -0.06
CA PRO A 82 -19.32 -42.36 -0.63
C PRO A 82 -20.49 -43.11 0.04
N CYS A 83 -21.27 -43.81 -0.78
CA CYS A 83 -22.47 -44.52 -0.35
C CYS A 83 -22.51 -45.95 -0.93
N GLU A 84 -22.65 -46.95 -0.06
CA GLU A 84 -22.75 -48.37 -0.44
C GLU A 84 -23.86 -49.04 0.36
N GLN A 85 -24.71 -49.83 -0.30
CA GLN A 85 -25.77 -50.63 0.34
C GLN A 85 -26.71 -49.81 1.27
N GLY A 86 -27.00 -48.55 0.92
CA GLY A 86 -27.82 -47.67 1.76
C GLY A 86 -27.10 -47.19 3.03
N ARG A 87 -25.77 -47.25 3.05
CA ARG A 87 -24.92 -46.72 4.11
C ARG A 87 -24.02 -45.64 3.55
N VAL A 88 -24.04 -44.45 4.16
CA VAL A 88 -23.14 -43.34 3.85
C VAL A 88 -22.00 -43.32 4.85
N LYS A 89 -20.79 -43.04 4.37
CA LYS A 89 -19.61 -42.93 5.22
C LYS A 89 -19.60 -41.62 6.00
N LEU A 90 -19.28 -41.69 7.29
CA LEU A 90 -19.07 -40.50 8.13
C LEU A 90 -17.70 -39.84 7.86
N VAL A 91 -17.64 -38.53 8.02
CA VAL A 91 -16.43 -37.71 7.81
C VAL A 91 -15.57 -37.71 9.07
N SER A 92 -14.25 -37.70 8.93
CA SER A 92 -13.30 -37.63 10.04
C SER A 92 -13.43 -36.28 10.76
N ARG A 93 -13.66 -36.28 12.09
CA ARG A 93 -13.70 -35.04 12.90
C ARG A 93 -12.38 -34.26 12.82
N ARG A 94 -11.25 -34.96 12.66
CA ARG A 94 -9.93 -34.34 12.49
C ARG A 94 -9.86 -33.46 11.25
N LEU A 95 -10.49 -33.88 10.15
CA LEU A 95 -10.53 -33.11 8.90
C LEU A 95 -11.28 -31.79 9.10
N CYS A 96 -12.43 -31.83 9.80
CA CYS A 96 -13.20 -30.64 10.14
C CYS A 96 -12.41 -29.67 11.02
N LEU A 97 -11.81 -30.16 12.11
CA LEU A 97 -10.98 -29.34 13.01
C LEU A 97 -9.74 -28.74 12.33
N GLN A 98 -9.15 -29.47 11.37
CA GLN A 98 -8.03 -28.97 10.58
C GLN A 98 -8.49 -27.84 9.66
N ALA A 99 -9.65 -28.01 9.01
CA ALA A 99 -10.23 -26.97 8.16
C ALA A 99 -10.57 -25.71 8.96
N GLU A 100 -11.18 -25.83 10.14
CA GLU A 100 -11.45 -24.68 11.03
C GLU A 100 -10.17 -23.91 11.40
N ARG A 101 -9.06 -24.61 11.62
CA ARG A 101 -7.75 -24.00 11.95
C ARG A 101 -7.14 -23.27 10.77
N SER A 102 -7.09 -23.91 9.60
CA SER A 102 -6.52 -23.33 8.38
C SER A 102 -7.40 -22.23 7.76
N CYS A 103 -8.70 -22.25 8.04
CA CYS A 103 -9.68 -21.33 7.46
C CYS A 103 -10.29 -20.35 8.48
N ARG A 104 -9.58 -20.04 9.57
CA ARG A 104 -10.03 -19.08 10.61
C ARG A 104 -10.50 -17.74 10.04
N PHE A 105 -9.89 -17.28 8.94
CA PHE A 105 -10.29 -16.06 8.25
C PHE A 105 -11.76 -16.10 7.80
N LEU A 106 -12.21 -17.20 7.20
CA LEU A 106 -13.61 -17.35 6.75
C LEU A 106 -14.60 -17.37 7.91
N ILE A 107 -14.22 -18.03 9.02
CA ILE A 107 -15.05 -18.09 10.23
C ILE A 107 -15.20 -16.70 10.85
N LYS A 108 -14.10 -15.95 10.97
CA LYS A 108 -14.11 -14.59 11.53
C LYS A 108 -15.01 -13.62 10.76
N HIS A 109 -15.16 -13.84 9.45
CA HIS A 109 -15.89 -12.94 8.55
C HIS A 109 -17.21 -13.54 8.03
N SER A 110 -17.76 -14.57 8.70
CA SER A 110 -19.07 -15.16 8.38
C SER A 110 -19.22 -15.66 6.94
N LEU A 111 -18.13 -16.15 6.34
CA LEU A 111 -18.11 -16.78 5.01
C LEU A 111 -18.02 -18.32 5.09
N TRP A 112 -17.88 -18.86 6.30
CA TRP A 112 -17.85 -20.31 6.52
C TRP A 112 -19.24 -20.93 6.28
N PRO A 113 -19.35 -22.06 5.54
CA PRO A 113 -20.64 -22.72 5.30
C PRO A 113 -21.31 -23.12 6.61
N SER A 114 -22.57 -22.73 6.80
CA SER A 114 -23.35 -23.04 8.01
C SER A 114 -23.43 -24.54 8.27
N GLU A 115 -23.50 -25.33 7.20
CA GLU A 115 -23.64 -26.78 7.21
C GLU A 115 -22.38 -27.48 7.76
N LEU A 116 -21.23 -26.80 7.70
CA LEU A 116 -19.94 -27.32 8.17
C LEU A 116 -19.54 -26.75 9.54
N SER A 117 -20.34 -25.86 10.13
CA SER A 117 -19.96 -25.06 11.31
C SER A 117 -19.83 -25.85 12.62
N ASN A 118 -20.43 -27.05 12.71
CA ASN A 118 -20.40 -27.85 13.93
C ASN A 118 -19.63 -29.16 13.72
N CYS A 119 -18.30 -29.13 13.94
CA CYS A 119 -17.47 -30.33 13.92
C CYS A 119 -17.80 -31.36 15.01
N SER A 120 -18.68 -31.03 15.97
CA SER A 120 -19.14 -31.97 17.00
C SER A 120 -20.44 -32.69 16.64
N ASP A 121 -21.01 -32.39 15.47
CA ASP A 121 -22.19 -33.11 15.00
C ASP A 121 -21.86 -34.57 14.65
N SER A 122 -22.29 -35.49 15.50
CA SER A 122 -22.15 -36.94 15.29
C SER A 122 -22.93 -37.47 14.09
N SER A 123 -23.81 -36.65 13.51
CA SER A 123 -24.62 -36.99 12.35
C SER A 123 -23.84 -36.96 11.03
N ILE A 124 -22.73 -36.19 11.00
CA ILE A 124 -21.82 -36.01 9.86
C ILE A 124 -20.41 -36.50 10.21
N TYR A 125 -19.94 -36.25 11.44
CA TYR A 125 -18.55 -36.43 11.85
C TYR A 125 -18.35 -37.60 12.83
N SER A 126 -17.19 -38.27 12.73
CA SER A 126 -16.76 -39.35 13.63
C SER A 126 -15.27 -39.24 13.96
N ASP A 127 -14.92 -39.53 15.22
CA ASP A 127 -13.54 -39.57 15.71
C ASP A 127 -12.80 -40.87 15.33
N VAL A 128 -13.54 -41.92 14.98
CA VAL A 128 -13.00 -43.28 14.78
C VAL A 128 -12.59 -43.53 13.31
N CYS A 129 -13.15 -42.80 12.36
CA CYS A 129 -13.07 -43.13 10.93
C CYS A 129 -11.83 -42.65 10.19
N THR A 130 -10.80 -42.27 10.95
CA THR A 130 -9.51 -41.77 10.44
C THR A 130 -8.75 -42.80 9.59
N VAL A 131 -8.95 -44.10 9.85
CA VAL A 131 -8.23 -45.20 9.15
C VAL A 131 -8.66 -45.34 7.69
N TYR A 132 -9.86 -44.88 7.34
CA TYR A 132 -10.45 -45.06 6.02
C TYR A 132 -10.40 -43.80 5.17
N GLU A 133 -9.63 -42.77 5.54
CA GLU A 133 -9.57 -41.51 4.78
C GLU A 133 -9.32 -41.78 3.30
N VAL A 134 -10.26 -41.30 2.47
CA VAL A 134 -10.13 -41.41 1.01
C VAL A 134 -8.89 -40.62 0.65
N SER A 135 -7.92 -41.26 0.00
CA SER A 135 -6.67 -40.58 -0.36
C SER A 135 -6.95 -39.60 -1.51
N TRP A 136 -7.33 -38.37 -1.17
CA TRP A 136 -7.48 -37.25 -2.10
C TRP A 136 -6.14 -36.74 -2.66
N LYS A 137 -5.02 -37.47 -2.45
CA LYS A 137 -3.67 -37.12 -2.93
C LYS A 137 -3.58 -36.87 -4.45
N PHE A 138 -4.48 -37.45 -5.24
CA PHE A 138 -4.58 -37.22 -6.69
C PHE A 138 -5.16 -35.84 -7.08
N PHE A 139 -5.73 -35.09 -6.12
CA PHE A 139 -6.31 -33.75 -6.34
C PHE A 139 -5.26 -32.62 -6.30
N SER A 140 -3.99 -32.94 -6.04
CA SER A 140 -2.91 -31.93 -5.91
C SER A 140 -2.52 -31.26 -7.24
N ASN A 141 -2.77 -31.92 -8.37
CA ASN A 141 -2.38 -31.41 -9.70
C ASN A 141 -3.45 -30.56 -10.41
N SER A 142 -4.74 -30.66 -10.04
CA SER A 142 -5.83 -30.21 -10.92
C SER A 142 -6.48 -28.86 -10.58
N THR A 143 -6.20 -28.26 -9.43
CA THR A 143 -6.61 -26.87 -9.14
C THR A 143 -5.54 -26.15 -8.33
N LYS A 144 -4.68 -25.37 -9.00
CA LYS A 144 -3.76 -24.44 -8.34
C LYS A 144 -4.59 -23.42 -7.56
N SER A 145 -4.36 -23.31 -6.26
CA SER A 145 -4.80 -22.16 -5.48
C SER A 145 -4.14 -20.90 -6.03
N SER A 146 -4.92 -19.85 -6.24
CA SER A 146 -4.40 -18.51 -6.54
C SER A 146 -4.69 -17.61 -5.35
N CYS A 147 -3.98 -16.50 -5.22
CA CYS A 147 -4.39 -15.48 -4.25
C CYS A 147 -5.59 -14.70 -4.78
N VAL A 148 -6.46 -14.21 -3.89
CA VAL A 148 -7.51 -13.24 -4.22
C VAL A 148 -6.86 -11.97 -4.77
N ASN A 149 -7.46 -11.35 -5.79
CA ASN A 149 -6.93 -10.10 -6.31
C ASN A 149 -7.04 -9.00 -5.25
N PRO A 150 -6.03 -8.14 -5.08
CA PRO A 150 -4.83 -8.02 -5.90
C PRO A 150 -3.57 -8.69 -5.29
N LEU A 151 -3.76 -9.57 -4.32
CA LEU A 151 -2.67 -10.25 -3.64
C LEU A 151 -1.99 -11.26 -4.57
N VAL A 152 -0.71 -11.47 -4.33
CA VAL A 152 0.13 -12.41 -5.09
C VAL A 152 0.77 -13.42 -4.14
N MET A 153 1.04 -14.61 -4.67
CA MET A 153 1.65 -15.67 -3.87
C MET A 153 3.05 -15.25 -3.39
N THR A 154 3.30 -15.44 -2.10
CA THR A 154 4.61 -15.23 -1.51
C THR A 154 4.94 -16.29 -0.46
N LYS A 155 6.17 -16.77 -0.49
CA LYS A 155 6.69 -17.76 0.48
C LYS A 155 7.26 -17.08 1.73
N VAL A 156 7.48 -15.76 1.68
CA VAL A 156 8.11 -14.99 2.75
C VAL A 156 7.05 -14.61 3.77
N LYS A 157 7.15 -15.18 4.98
CA LYS A 157 6.16 -14.99 6.05
C LYS A 157 5.99 -13.54 6.49
N GLN A 158 7.03 -12.72 6.37
CA GLN A 158 7.01 -11.31 6.77
C GLN A 158 6.08 -10.46 5.88
N ASN A 159 5.84 -10.89 4.64
CA ASN A 159 5.00 -10.16 3.67
C ASN A 159 3.57 -10.69 3.60
N TRP A 160 3.19 -11.58 4.50
CA TRP A 160 1.86 -12.17 4.50
C TRP A 160 0.84 -11.16 4.99
N TYR A 161 -0.04 -10.72 4.09
CA TYR A 161 -1.31 -10.12 4.47
C TYR A 161 -2.32 -11.23 4.81
N LEU A 162 -2.37 -12.25 3.94
CA LEU A 162 -2.99 -13.54 4.19
C LEU A 162 -1.92 -14.63 4.12
N PRO A 163 -2.13 -15.80 4.74
CA PRO A 163 -1.16 -16.87 4.67
C PRO A 163 -0.82 -17.26 3.22
N TYR A 164 0.47 -17.20 2.88
CA TYR A 164 1.03 -17.37 1.53
C TYR A 164 0.64 -16.31 0.48
N CYS A 165 -0.06 -15.24 0.85
CA CYS A 165 -0.48 -14.16 -0.05
C CYS A 165 -0.07 -12.79 0.50
N GLY A 166 0.64 -12.02 -0.31
CA GLY A 166 1.09 -10.66 0.03
C GLY A 166 0.72 -9.66 -1.04
N PHE A 167 0.98 -8.39 -0.77
CA PHE A 167 0.81 -7.34 -1.78
C PHE A 167 1.80 -7.53 -2.93
N ASN A 168 1.37 -7.22 -4.14
CA ASN A 168 2.28 -7.07 -5.27
C ASN A 168 3.08 -5.78 -5.10
N CYS A 169 4.32 -5.73 -5.60
CA CYS A 169 5.09 -4.49 -5.55
C CYS A 169 4.45 -3.37 -6.40
N THR A 170 3.74 -3.70 -7.47
CA THR A 170 2.95 -2.68 -8.19
C THR A 170 1.67 -2.41 -7.40
N ASN A 171 1.47 -1.15 -6.99
CA ASN A 171 0.33 -0.80 -6.15
C ASN A 171 -0.98 -1.14 -6.86
N SER A 172 -1.84 -1.83 -6.14
CA SER A 172 -3.04 -2.45 -6.67
C SER A 172 -4.32 -1.61 -6.53
N TRP A 173 -4.21 -0.45 -5.90
CA TRP A 173 -5.32 0.47 -5.67
C TRP A 173 -5.64 1.33 -6.89
N LEU A 174 -4.64 1.59 -7.74
CA LEU A 174 -4.82 2.31 -9.00
C LEU A 174 -4.98 1.31 -10.15
N LYS A 175 -5.89 1.63 -11.07
CA LYS A 175 -6.01 0.92 -12.35
C LYS A 175 -4.74 1.15 -13.18
N SER A 176 -4.46 0.23 -14.12
CA SER A 176 -3.29 0.34 -15.00
C SER A 176 -3.23 1.68 -15.77
N ASP A 177 -4.38 2.17 -16.24
CA ASP A 177 -4.47 3.45 -16.96
C ASP A 177 -4.12 4.64 -16.08
N GLU A 178 -4.55 4.60 -14.82
CA GLU A 178 -4.32 5.63 -13.81
C GLU A 178 -2.83 5.73 -13.44
N HIS A 179 -2.16 4.59 -13.33
CA HIS A 179 -0.70 4.53 -13.16
C HIS A 179 0.05 5.16 -14.33
N ILE A 180 -0.42 4.95 -15.56
CA ILE A 180 0.17 5.55 -16.76
C ILE A 180 -0.01 7.08 -16.73
N HIS A 181 -1.19 7.57 -16.36
CA HIS A 181 -1.45 9.00 -16.23
C HIS A 181 -0.54 9.67 -15.19
N LEU A 182 -0.40 9.07 -14.00
CA LEU A 182 0.48 9.59 -12.96
C LEU A 182 1.96 9.56 -13.39
N THR A 183 2.41 8.45 -13.99
CA THR A 183 3.80 8.32 -14.44
C THR A 183 4.11 9.32 -15.56
N ARG A 184 3.18 9.55 -16.49
CA ARG A 184 3.32 10.56 -17.56
C ARG A 184 3.37 11.98 -17.00
N PHE A 185 2.61 12.29 -15.96
CA PHE A 185 2.70 13.58 -15.28
C PHE A 185 4.11 13.77 -14.68
N MET A 186 4.61 12.76 -13.95
CA MET A 186 5.91 12.82 -13.26
C MET A 186 7.10 12.94 -14.22
N ILE A 187 7.12 12.18 -15.32
CA ILE A 187 8.22 12.19 -16.29
C ILE A 187 8.34 13.52 -17.05
N VAL A 188 7.28 14.32 -17.10
CA VAL A 188 7.29 15.64 -17.74
C VAL A 188 7.64 16.73 -16.72
N VAL A 189 6.94 16.75 -15.58
CA VAL A 189 7.03 17.85 -14.62
C VAL A 189 8.36 17.84 -13.87
N ILE A 190 8.83 16.68 -13.39
CA ILE A 190 10.04 16.63 -12.54
C ILE A 190 11.30 17.05 -13.33
N PRO A 191 11.58 16.52 -14.53
CA PRO A 191 12.76 16.94 -15.28
C PRO A 191 12.72 18.42 -15.67
N MET A 192 11.53 18.95 -15.99
CA MET A 192 11.35 20.37 -16.31
C MET A 192 11.71 21.24 -15.10
N ILE A 193 11.22 20.89 -13.91
CA ILE A 193 11.52 21.62 -12.68
C ILE A 193 13.00 21.48 -12.29
N PHE A 194 13.56 20.28 -12.45
CA PHE A 194 14.99 20.03 -12.18
C PHE A 194 15.90 20.94 -13.01
N VAL A 195 15.57 21.18 -14.29
CA VAL A 195 16.31 22.14 -15.12
C VAL A 195 16.24 23.57 -14.54
N PHE A 196 15.07 24.02 -14.06
CA PHE A 196 14.96 25.32 -13.40
C PHE A 196 15.78 25.41 -12.10
N SER A 197 15.82 24.33 -11.31
CA SER A 197 16.65 24.24 -10.10
C SER A 197 18.15 24.34 -10.43
N ILE A 198 18.61 23.66 -11.47
CA ILE A 198 20.01 23.73 -11.94
C ILE A 198 20.35 25.14 -12.45
N ILE A 199 19.46 25.78 -13.21
CA ILE A 199 19.67 27.16 -13.66
C ILE A 199 19.74 28.11 -12.44
N SER A 200 18.87 27.92 -11.45
CA SER A 200 18.89 28.72 -10.21
C SER A 200 20.21 28.59 -9.46
N LEU A 201 20.74 27.36 -9.37
CA LEU A 201 22.04 27.08 -8.78
C LEU A 201 23.17 27.76 -9.56
N ALA A 202 23.16 27.68 -10.90
CA ALA A 202 24.15 28.34 -11.76
C ALA A 202 24.11 29.87 -11.63
N ILE A 203 22.92 30.46 -11.54
CA ILE A 203 22.75 31.91 -11.29
C ILE A 203 23.38 32.32 -9.96
N LEU A 204 23.19 31.53 -8.89
CA LEU A 204 23.80 31.83 -7.59
C LEU A 204 25.34 31.76 -7.62
N PHE A 205 25.91 30.79 -8.34
CA PHE A 205 27.36 30.66 -8.47
C PHE A 205 27.98 31.79 -9.31
N THR A 206 27.31 32.19 -10.40
CA THR A 206 27.79 33.25 -11.31
C THR A 206 27.52 34.66 -10.79
N GLY A 207 26.55 34.83 -9.89
CA GLY A 207 26.07 36.11 -9.38
C GLY A 207 27.04 36.87 -8.46
N GLY A 208 28.17 36.27 -8.08
CA GLY A 208 29.20 36.89 -7.24
C GLY A 208 28.81 36.99 -5.75
N HIS A 209 29.80 36.83 -4.87
CA HIS A 209 29.71 36.76 -3.40
C HIS A 209 29.26 38.06 -2.68
N HIS A 210 28.32 38.83 -3.23
CA HIS A 210 27.81 40.02 -2.55
C HIS A 210 26.60 39.67 -1.66
N ASN A 211 26.80 39.77 -0.33
CA ASN A 211 25.85 39.49 0.76
C ASN A 211 25.63 38.02 1.14
N ASN A 212 26.58 37.48 1.90
CA ASN A 212 26.56 36.11 2.46
C ASN A 212 25.35 35.78 3.36
N ALA A 213 24.66 36.78 3.94
CA ALA A 213 23.58 36.54 4.90
C ALA A 213 22.28 35.99 4.27
N VAL A 214 22.00 36.33 3.00
CA VAL A 214 20.80 35.86 2.28
C VAL A 214 21.13 34.78 1.24
N ILE A 215 22.32 34.85 0.63
CA ILE A 215 22.75 33.87 -0.36
C ILE A 215 22.92 32.48 0.27
N LYS A 216 23.50 32.38 1.48
CA LYS A 216 23.71 31.10 2.16
C LYS A 216 22.41 30.32 2.44
N PRO A 217 21.36 30.90 3.06
CA PRO A 217 20.11 30.17 3.30
C PRO A 217 19.36 29.85 2.00
N LEU A 218 19.41 30.71 0.98
CA LEU A 218 18.81 30.43 -0.33
C LEU A 218 19.53 29.29 -1.05
N LEU A 219 20.86 29.29 -1.06
CA LEU A 219 21.68 28.21 -1.60
C LEU A 219 21.35 26.88 -0.91
N TRP A 220 21.25 26.87 0.42
CA TRP A 220 20.89 25.67 1.18
C TRP A 220 19.50 25.16 0.80
N ASN A 221 18.50 26.05 0.69
CA ASN A 221 17.15 25.69 0.24
C ASN A 221 17.18 25.03 -1.15
N ILE A 222 17.86 25.64 -2.14
CA ILE A 222 17.96 25.08 -3.49
C ILE A 222 18.67 23.73 -3.51
N VAL A 223 19.76 23.57 -2.74
CA VAL A 223 20.47 22.28 -2.64
C VAL A 223 19.58 21.21 -2.02
N CYS A 224 18.85 21.51 -0.94
CA CYS A 224 17.90 20.56 -0.35
C CYS A 224 16.78 20.18 -1.33
N GLN A 225 16.29 21.15 -2.13
CA GLN A 225 15.27 20.91 -3.13
C GLN A 225 15.78 20.02 -4.28
N LEU A 226 17.03 20.24 -4.73
CA LEU A 226 17.69 19.39 -5.72
C LEU A 226 17.87 17.96 -5.22
N ASP A 227 18.26 17.77 -3.95
CA ASP A 227 18.37 16.44 -3.33
C ASP A 227 17.02 15.70 -3.38
N VAL A 228 15.92 16.39 -3.10
CA VAL A 228 14.56 15.82 -3.21
C VAL A 228 14.25 15.49 -4.68
N GLU A 229 14.47 16.41 -5.61
CA GLU A 229 14.19 16.18 -7.04
C GLU A 229 14.96 14.98 -7.60
N VAL A 230 16.23 14.81 -7.23
CA VAL A 230 17.04 13.64 -7.61
C VAL A 230 16.41 12.34 -7.10
N CYS A 231 15.96 12.30 -5.84
CA CYS A 231 15.28 11.13 -5.27
C CYS A 231 14.00 10.77 -6.04
N TRP A 232 13.28 11.76 -6.57
CA TRP A 232 12.06 11.56 -7.36
C TRP A 232 12.32 11.32 -8.86
N LEU A 233 13.51 11.64 -9.37
CA LEU A 233 13.95 11.29 -10.73
C LEU A 233 14.32 9.80 -10.87
N VAL A 234 14.89 9.19 -9.82
CA VAL A 234 15.34 7.78 -9.87
C VAL A 234 14.20 6.80 -10.21
N PRO A 235 13.00 6.90 -9.61
CA PRO A 235 11.86 6.02 -9.93
C PRO A 235 11.28 6.21 -11.35
N LEU A 236 11.68 7.25 -12.09
CA LEU A 236 11.26 7.41 -13.49
C LEU A 236 11.86 6.33 -14.39
N PHE A 237 13.01 5.75 -13.99
CA PHE A 237 13.60 4.62 -14.69
C PHE A 237 12.90 3.32 -14.27
N PRO A 238 12.25 2.58 -15.20
CA PRO A 238 11.45 1.40 -14.85
C PRO A 238 12.24 0.33 -14.09
N SER A 239 13.50 0.10 -14.48
CA SER A 239 14.39 -0.85 -13.82
C SER A 239 14.72 -0.43 -12.38
N ALA A 240 14.97 0.85 -12.15
CA ALA A 240 15.26 1.39 -10.83
C ALA A 240 14.02 1.35 -9.93
N ARG A 241 12.84 1.72 -10.45
CA ARG A 241 11.57 1.62 -9.73
C ARG A 241 11.28 0.19 -9.28
N LYS A 242 11.42 -0.79 -10.19
CA LYS A 242 11.22 -2.20 -9.83
C LYS A 242 12.19 -2.65 -8.75
N LEU A 243 13.46 -2.22 -8.83
CA LEU A 243 14.46 -2.54 -7.83
C LEU A 243 14.14 -1.91 -6.46
N ILE A 244 13.72 -0.65 -6.42
CA ILE A 244 13.38 0.06 -5.17
C ILE A 244 12.12 -0.53 -4.51
N VAL A 245 11.10 -0.85 -5.32
CA VAL A 245 9.79 -1.25 -4.78
C VAL A 245 9.68 -2.76 -4.52
N CYS A 246 10.31 -3.60 -5.35
CA CYS A 246 10.22 -5.06 -5.21
C CYS A 246 11.34 -5.71 -4.41
N ASN A 247 12.45 -5.02 -4.13
CA ASN A 247 13.60 -5.64 -3.46
C ASN A 247 13.74 -5.17 -2.01
N GLU A 248 13.49 -6.09 -1.07
CA GLU A 248 13.65 -5.87 0.36
C GLU A 248 15.08 -5.46 0.74
N ASP A 249 16.11 -6.02 0.08
CA ASP A 249 17.51 -5.71 0.39
C ASP A 249 17.85 -4.22 0.15
N VAL A 250 17.22 -3.63 -0.87
CA VAL A 250 17.38 -2.22 -1.22
C VAL A 250 16.68 -1.33 -0.20
N LEU A 251 15.52 -1.77 0.30
CA LEU A 251 14.79 -1.10 1.39
C LEU A 251 15.65 -1.08 2.67
N PHE A 252 16.24 -2.22 3.04
CA PHE A 252 17.17 -2.31 4.17
C PHE A 252 18.41 -1.43 4.00
N TYR A 253 18.99 -1.36 2.79
CA TYR A 253 20.14 -0.52 2.51
C TYR A 253 19.82 0.99 2.59
N LEU A 254 18.70 1.42 2.01
CA LEU A 254 18.24 2.82 2.11
C LEU A 254 17.95 3.21 3.57
N GLN A 255 17.45 2.27 4.35
CA GLN A 255 17.18 2.47 5.77
C GLN A 255 18.46 2.63 6.59
N TYR A 256 19.52 1.88 6.28
CA TYR A 256 20.85 2.08 6.86
C TYR A 256 21.39 3.49 6.55
N LEU A 257 21.30 3.92 5.29
CA LEU A 257 21.68 5.27 4.86
C LEU A 257 20.91 6.37 5.59
N TYR A 258 19.59 6.23 5.76
CA TYR A 258 18.76 7.22 6.46
C TYR A 258 19.18 7.41 7.93
N CYS A 259 19.41 6.31 8.68
CA CYS A 259 19.93 6.40 10.05
C CYS A 259 21.28 7.12 10.11
N THR A 260 22.20 6.87 9.16
CA THR A 260 23.53 7.53 9.13
C THR A 260 23.50 9.01 8.76
N ARG A 261 22.46 9.48 8.05
CA ARG A 261 22.34 10.88 7.60
C ARG A 261 21.45 11.75 8.51
N SER A 262 20.66 11.15 9.40
CA SER A 262 19.75 11.84 10.35
C SER A 262 20.46 12.63 11.47
N GLU A 263 19.74 13.54 12.14
CA GLU A 263 20.26 14.37 13.24
C GLU A 263 20.77 13.56 14.44
N ALA A 264 21.57 14.21 15.31
CA ALA A 264 22.22 13.57 16.45
C ALA A 264 21.26 12.76 17.34
N LEU A 265 20.00 13.20 17.52
CA LEU A 265 19.00 12.47 18.31
C LEU A 265 18.54 11.17 17.62
N ALA A 266 18.29 11.22 16.31
CA ALA A 266 17.92 10.05 15.50
C ALA A 266 19.08 9.06 15.34
N LYS A 267 20.32 9.55 15.21
CA LYS A 267 21.54 8.76 15.32
C LYS A 267 21.72 8.11 16.70
N LYS A 268 21.45 8.84 17.79
CA LYS A 268 21.54 8.31 19.16
C LYS A 268 20.48 7.26 19.42
N LEU A 269 19.27 7.48 18.90
CA LEU A 269 18.17 6.51 18.88
C LEU A 269 18.59 5.27 18.06
N CYS A 270 19.02 5.39 16.79
CA CYS A 270 19.46 4.25 15.98
C CYS A 270 20.64 3.49 16.61
N SER A 271 21.66 4.18 17.16
CA SER A 271 22.86 3.55 17.73
C SER A 271 22.61 2.84 19.07
N ARG A 272 21.69 3.33 19.92
CA ARG A 272 21.22 2.60 21.11
C ARG A 272 20.31 1.42 20.76
N MET A 273 19.81 1.37 19.53
CA MET A 273 18.86 0.36 19.03
C MET A 273 19.51 -0.75 18.19
N ASN A 274 20.83 -0.94 18.26
CA ASN A 274 21.53 -2.05 17.60
C ASN A 274 21.16 -3.45 18.13
N SER A 275 20.37 -3.57 19.21
CA SER A 275 19.96 -4.85 19.79
C SER A 275 18.50 -5.24 19.53
N TYR A 276 17.73 -4.46 18.77
CA TYR A 276 16.37 -4.86 18.36
C TYR A 276 16.09 -4.43 16.91
N SER A 277 16.22 -5.39 15.99
CA SER A 277 15.80 -5.36 14.59
C SER A 277 14.33 -5.01 14.33
N HIS A 278 13.54 -4.72 15.37
CA HIS A 278 12.09 -4.50 15.30
C HIS A 278 11.66 -3.02 15.23
N LEU A 279 12.55 -2.07 15.57
CA LEU A 279 12.27 -0.63 15.40
C LEU A 279 12.84 -0.07 14.08
N VAL A 280 13.42 -0.93 13.24
CA VAL A 280 14.02 -0.64 11.93
C VAL A 280 13.14 -1.28 10.84
N ALA A 281 11.81 -1.30 11.02
CA ALA A 281 10.86 -1.97 10.12
C ALA A 281 9.82 -1.02 9.48
N TRP A 282 10.07 0.29 9.47
CA TRP A 282 9.02 1.30 9.24
C TRP A 282 9.17 2.11 7.94
N VAL A 283 10.23 1.90 7.16
CA VAL A 283 10.36 2.45 5.81
C VAL A 283 9.72 1.46 4.86
N GLU A 284 8.76 1.91 4.07
CA GLU A 284 7.97 1.09 3.18
C GLU A 284 8.09 1.64 1.76
N ALA A 285 8.18 0.77 0.76
CA ALA A 285 8.13 1.20 -0.63
C ALA A 285 6.68 1.35 -1.09
N ASP A 286 6.36 2.47 -1.74
CA ASP A 286 5.06 2.67 -2.37
C ASP A 286 5.11 2.34 -3.86
N GLY A 287 4.25 1.42 -4.28
CA GLY A 287 4.10 1.04 -5.68
C GLY A 287 3.47 2.12 -6.57
N ILE A 288 2.79 3.14 -6.03
CA ILE A 288 2.22 4.26 -6.83
C ILE A 288 3.31 5.24 -7.22
N SER A 289 3.99 5.81 -6.21
CA SER A 289 5.02 6.82 -6.41
C SER A 289 6.38 6.24 -6.80
N GLY A 290 6.66 4.99 -6.44
CA GLY A 290 7.94 4.34 -6.69
C GLY A 290 9.07 4.78 -5.75
N VAL A 291 8.75 5.55 -4.70
CA VAL A 291 9.69 5.96 -3.65
C VAL A 291 9.45 5.19 -2.35
N CYS A 292 10.45 5.19 -1.48
CA CYS A 292 10.34 4.66 -0.13
C CYS A 292 9.98 5.80 0.83
N PHE A 293 8.94 5.58 1.65
CA PHE A 293 8.48 6.55 2.64
C PHE A 293 8.04 5.82 3.91
N MET A 294 7.97 6.54 5.03
CA MET A 294 7.54 5.96 6.31
C MET A 294 6.03 6.10 6.52
N GLY A 295 5.39 5.02 7.00
CA GLY A 295 4.03 5.08 7.55
C GLY A 295 2.89 4.91 6.55
N TYR A 296 3.05 4.09 5.50
CA TYR A 296 1.96 3.76 4.57
C TYR A 296 0.97 2.75 5.17
N THR A 297 1.45 1.81 5.99
CA THR A 297 0.57 0.81 6.61
C THR A 297 0.06 1.22 7.98
N ASN A 298 0.82 2.06 8.68
CA ASN A 298 0.55 2.42 10.07
C ASN A 298 0.48 3.96 10.25
N PRO A 299 -0.72 4.50 10.53
CA PRO A 299 -0.94 5.95 10.59
C PRO A 299 -0.24 6.60 11.79
N VAL A 300 0.10 5.84 12.83
CA VAL A 300 0.76 6.36 14.03
C VAL A 300 2.19 6.83 13.70
N PHE A 301 2.92 6.09 12.87
CA PHE A 301 4.28 6.48 12.49
C PHE A 301 4.29 7.71 11.59
N LEU A 302 3.37 7.77 10.62
CA LEU A 302 3.20 8.93 9.77
C LEU A 302 2.89 10.18 10.60
N LEU A 303 2.03 10.06 11.62
CA LEU A 303 1.73 11.14 12.54
C LEU A 303 2.98 11.63 13.30
N TRP A 304 3.72 10.74 13.92
CA TRP A 304 4.85 11.11 14.78
C TRP A 304 6.10 11.59 14.02
N PHE A 305 6.45 10.94 12.91
CA PHE A 305 7.70 11.24 12.19
C PHE A 305 7.55 12.31 11.11
N VAL A 306 6.34 12.53 10.60
CA VAL A 306 6.11 13.51 9.53
C VAL A 306 5.27 14.67 10.05
N HIS A 307 4.07 14.41 10.58
CA HIS A 307 3.17 15.49 10.97
C HIS A 307 3.65 16.29 12.18
N VAL A 308 4.14 15.65 13.24
CA VAL A 308 4.59 16.39 14.44
C VAL A 308 5.74 17.35 14.11
N PRO A 309 6.85 16.93 13.44
CA PRO A 309 7.90 17.86 13.03
C PRO A 309 7.40 18.96 12.09
N LEU A 310 6.54 18.62 11.11
CA LEU A 310 5.98 19.62 10.19
C LEU A 310 5.12 20.65 10.92
N SER A 311 4.28 20.23 11.87
CA SER A 311 3.47 21.14 12.69
C SER A 311 4.33 22.07 13.55
N LEU A 312 5.44 21.58 14.11
CA LEU A 312 6.38 22.42 14.86
C LEU A 312 7.08 23.44 13.96
N ILE A 313 7.49 23.05 12.75
CA ILE A 313 8.08 23.97 11.75
C ILE A 313 7.07 25.01 11.32
N LEU A 314 5.82 24.62 11.04
CA LEU A 314 4.75 25.54 10.68
C LEU A 314 4.47 26.56 11.78
N LEU A 315 4.48 26.13 13.06
CA LEU A 315 4.32 27.02 14.20
C LEU A 315 5.50 28.01 14.31
N LEU A 316 6.74 27.54 14.13
CA LEU A 316 7.92 28.41 14.06
C LEU A 316 7.84 29.42 12.91
N CYS A 317 7.48 28.98 11.70
CA CYS A 317 7.28 29.85 10.55
C CYS A 317 6.21 30.91 10.82
N PHE A 318 5.10 30.52 11.44
CA PHE A 318 4.04 31.45 11.84
C PHE A 318 4.55 32.49 12.86
N CYS A 319 5.27 32.07 13.90
CA CYS A 319 5.86 32.97 14.89
C CYS A 319 6.84 33.98 14.25
N LEU A 320 7.70 33.52 13.33
CA LEU A 320 8.66 34.38 12.62
C LEU A 320 7.97 35.37 11.67
N LEU A 321 6.97 34.91 10.91
CA LEU A 321 6.16 35.76 10.03
C LEU A 321 5.42 36.83 10.83
N PHE A 322 4.77 36.44 11.92
CA PHE A 322 4.02 37.36 12.78
C PHE A 322 4.95 38.38 13.47
N GLY A 323 6.06 37.92 14.04
CA GLY A 323 7.06 38.79 14.67
C GLY A 323 7.69 39.78 13.69
N GLY A 324 7.99 39.33 12.47
CA GLY A 324 8.52 40.20 11.42
C GLY A 324 7.48 41.21 10.89
N LEU A 325 6.20 40.85 10.79
CA LEU A 325 5.12 41.78 10.46
C LEU A 325 4.97 42.87 11.52
N ILE A 326 4.99 42.50 12.81
CA ILE A 326 4.97 43.46 13.93
C ILE A 326 6.16 44.41 13.84
N THR A 327 7.36 43.87 13.60
CA THR A 327 8.59 44.67 13.52
C THR A 327 8.53 45.65 12.34
N ARG A 328 8.08 45.19 11.18
CA ARG A 328 7.86 46.03 9.98
C ARG A 328 6.81 47.11 10.24
N HIS A 329 5.69 46.77 10.87
CA HIS A 329 4.66 47.74 11.21
C HIS A 329 5.19 48.81 12.18
N ARG A 330 5.93 48.40 13.23
CA ARG A 330 6.59 49.33 14.16
C ARG A 330 7.62 50.21 13.47
N SER A 331 8.40 49.68 12.53
CA SER A 331 9.35 50.50 11.76
C SER A 331 8.65 51.48 10.83
N LEU A 332 7.55 51.09 10.19
CA LEU A 332 6.74 51.98 9.36
C LEU A 332 6.10 53.10 10.18
N LEU A 333 5.59 52.81 11.38
CA LEU A 333 5.09 53.84 12.30
C LEU A 333 6.18 54.83 12.71
N LYS A 334 7.39 54.34 13.03
CA LYS A 334 8.55 55.20 13.35
C LYS A 334 8.97 56.05 12.15
N PHE A 335 8.91 55.50 10.94
CA PHE A 335 9.24 56.21 9.71
C PHE A 335 8.19 57.28 9.36
N ASN A 336 6.90 56.97 9.47
CA ASN A 336 5.81 57.91 9.21
C ASN A 336 5.85 59.11 10.19
N ARG A 337 6.24 58.88 11.46
CA ARG A 337 6.50 59.98 12.41
C ARG A 337 7.71 60.84 12.03
N ARG A 338 8.74 60.28 11.38
CA ARG A 338 9.92 61.01 10.91
C ARG A 338 9.68 61.74 9.59
N LEU A 339 8.72 61.34 8.76
CA LEU A 339 8.35 62.11 7.57
C LEU A 339 7.72 63.47 7.90
N ASN A 340 7.19 63.65 9.12
CA ASN A 340 6.72 64.93 9.62
C ASN A 340 7.84 65.82 10.22
N GLY A 341 9.11 65.43 10.12
CA GLY A 341 10.24 66.27 10.50
C GLY A 341 11.53 65.82 9.79
N ASP A 342 12.09 66.70 8.94
CA ASP A 342 13.24 66.45 8.05
C ASP A 342 14.21 65.36 8.54
N GLY A 343 14.10 64.17 7.94
CA GLY A 343 14.88 62.99 8.31
C GLY A 343 15.45 62.27 7.06
N PRO A 344 16.70 61.76 7.13
CA PRO A 344 17.39 61.24 5.95
C PRO A 344 16.77 59.93 5.45
N GLN A 345 16.76 59.77 4.12
CA GLN A 345 16.23 58.58 3.44
C GLN A 345 17.15 57.37 3.59
N TYR A 346 16.68 56.32 4.25
CA TYR A 346 17.39 55.04 4.33
C TYR A 346 17.08 54.19 3.09
N LYS A 347 18.09 53.98 2.23
CA LYS A 347 18.05 52.96 1.16
C LYS A 347 18.28 51.59 1.78
N PHE A 348 17.26 50.75 1.82
CA PHE A 348 17.43 49.32 2.13
C PHE A 348 18.23 48.65 0.99
N SER A 349 19.43 48.15 1.30
CA SER A 349 20.20 47.29 0.40
C SER A 349 19.77 45.84 0.62
N PHE A 350 19.46 45.14 -0.47
CA PHE A 350 18.60 43.96 -0.59
C PHE A 350 17.12 44.25 -0.28
N PRO A 351 16.17 44.03 -1.22
CA PRO A 351 14.78 44.30 -0.95
C PRO A 351 14.25 43.23 0.01
N LEU A 352 14.14 43.58 1.31
CA LEU A 352 13.49 42.77 2.35
C LEU A 352 12.21 42.09 1.82
N SER A 353 11.47 42.78 0.94
CA SER A 353 10.26 42.26 0.28
C SER A 353 10.43 40.91 -0.43
N LYS A 354 11.57 40.60 -1.05
CA LYS A 354 11.73 39.31 -1.76
C LYS A 354 12.01 38.14 -0.82
N LEU A 355 12.71 38.37 0.29
CA LEU A 355 12.85 37.38 1.36
C LEU A 355 11.50 37.10 2.04
N TRP A 356 10.66 38.13 2.18
CA TRP A 356 9.28 37.96 2.62
C TRP A 356 8.43 37.15 1.64
N ILE A 357 8.58 37.36 0.32
CA ILE A 357 7.88 36.56 -0.70
C ILE A 357 8.29 35.08 -0.60
N LEU A 358 9.59 34.77 -0.47
CA LEU A 358 10.06 33.40 -0.27
C LEU A 358 9.43 32.76 0.97
N LEU A 359 9.55 33.42 2.13
CA LEU A 359 9.07 32.88 3.40
C LEU A 359 7.55 32.66 3.40
N VAL A 360 6.77 33.62 2.89
CA VAL A 360 5.30 33.52 2.85
C VAL A 360 4.85 32.44 1.86
N SER A 361 5.41 32.42 0.65
CA SER A 361 5.02 31.45 -0.38
C SER A 361 5.36 30.01 0.03
N HIS A 362 6.56 29.77 0.57
CA HIS A 362 6.94 28.44 1.06
C HIS A 362 6.10 28.01 2.26
N SER A 363 5.80 28.93 3.19
CA SER A 363 4.93 28.62 4.33
C SER A 363 3.52 28.25 3.87
N ALA A 364 2.95 28.96 2.89
CA ALA A 364 1.65 28.65 2.33
C ALA A 364 1.62 27.26 1.66
N LEU A 365 2.66 26.91 0.91
CA LEU A 365 2.81 25.58 0.31
C LEU A 365 2.94 24.48 1.36
N LEU A 366 3.71 24.71 2.43
CA LEU A 366 3.83 23.76 3.54
C LEU A 366 2.50 23.53 4.26
N VAL A 367 1.71 24.59 4.48
CA VAL A 367 0.36 24.47 5.06
C VAL A 367 -0.56 23.66 4.16
N ALA A 368 -0.54 23.93 2.84
CA ALA A 368 -1.35 23.18 1.87
C ALA A 368 -0.96 21.69 1.85
N SER A 369 0.34 21.38 1.78
CA SER A 369 0.85 20.01 1.82
C SER A 369 0.51 19.29 3.11
N TRP A 370 0.63 19.96 4.26
CA TRP A 370 0.26 19.41 5.57
C TRP A 370 -1.23 19.08 5.66
N PHE A 371 -2.10 19.94 5.14
CA PHE A 371 -3.55 19.69 5.11
C PHE A 371 -3.91 18.48 4.24
N LEU A 372 -3.31 18.37 3.05
CA LEU A 372 -3.51 17.22 2.16
C LEU A 372 -3.06 15.90 2.81
N GLN A 373 -1.89 15.91 3.45
CA GLN A 373 -1.36 14.74 4.15
C GLN A 373 -2.26 14.33 5.33
N LEU A 374 -2.77 15.29 6.10
CA LEU A 374 -3.69 14.99 7.20
C LEU A 374 -4.96 14.29 6.70
N ASN A 375 -5.54 14.77 5.60
CA ASN A 375 -6.71 14.14 5.00
C ASN A 375 -6.40 12.69 4.56
N ASP A 376 -5.21 12.44 4.04
CA ASP A 376 -4.77 11.09 3.67
C ASP A 376 -4.63 10.17 4.91
N VAL A 377 -4.06 10.68 6.01
CA VAL A 377 -3.95 9.92 7.28
C VAL A 377 -5.31 9.57 7.85
N PHE A 378 -6.23 10.53 7.92
CA PHE A 378 -7.56 10.31 8.49
C PHE A 378 -8.42 9.37 7.64
N SER A 379 -8.20 9.31 6.33
CA SER A 379 -8.91 8.40 5.42
C SER A 379 -8.32 6.98 5.38
N LEU A 380 -7.14 6.76 5.96
CA LEU A 380 -6.43 5.48 5.90
C LEU A 380 -7.20 4.31 6.55
N PRO A 381 -7.81 4.45 7.75
CA PRO A 381 -8.60 3.37 8.34
C PRO A 381 -9.81 2.98 7.48
N THR A 382 -10.50 3.97 6.92
CA THR A 382 -11.65 3.74 6.01
C THR A 382 -11.23 2.94 4.78
N ARG A 383 -10.07 3.25 4.21
CA ARG A 383 -9.51 2.48 3.08
C ARG A 383 -9.19 1.04 3.48
N GLN A 384 -8.56 0.82 4.63
CA GLN A 384 -8.28 -0.54 5.11
C GLN A 384 -9.54 -1.38 5.25
N HIS A 385 -10.64 -0.80 5.75
CA HIS A 385 -11.94 -1.46 5.79
C HIS A 385 -12.49 -1.75 4.40
N ALA A 386 -12.49 -0.78 3.49
CA ALA A 386 -12.97 -0.97 2.13
C ALA A 386 -12.17 -2.05 1.36
N PHE A 387 -10.87 -2.17 1.61
CA PHE A 387 -10.04 -3.24 1.04
C PHE A 387 -10.42 -4.62 1.56
N LEU A 388 -10.68 -4.73 2.86
CA LEU A 388 -11.14 -5.97 3.46
C LEU A 388 -12.51 -6.37 2.86
N ASP A 389 -13.44 -5.43 2.77
CA ASP A 389 -14.77 -5.68 2.18
C ASP A 389 -14.66 -6.13 0.72
N TYR A 390 -13.73 -5.55 -0.06
CA TYR A 390 -13.44 -5.98 -1.43
C TYR A 390 -12.92 -7.43 -1.51
N ILE A 391 -12.03 -7.84 -0.60
CA ILE A 391 -11.57 -9.25 -0.50
C ILE A 391 -12.73 -10.17 -0.11
N LEU A 392 -13.55 -9.76 0.85
CA LEU A 392 -14.70 -10.55 1.31
C LEU A 392 -15.75 -10.71 0.21
N CYS A 393 -15.99 -9.68 -0.59
CA CYS A 393 -16.86 -9.73 -1.76
C CYS A 393 -16.37 -10.78 -2.77
N GLN A 394 -15.07 -10.78 -3.12
CA GLN A 394 -14.52 -11.76 -4.05
C GLN A 394 -14.57 -13.20 -3.54
N LEU A 395 -14.51 -13.40 -2.22
CA LEU A 395 -14.57 -14.72 -1.59
C LEU A 395 -16.00 -15.21 -1.36
N ARG A 396 -17.00 -14.33 -1.47
CA ARG A 396 -18.40 -14.70 -1.34
C ARG A 396 -18.79 -15.66 -2.46
N ASN A 397 -19.76 -16.53 -2.16
CA ASN A 397 -20.23 -17.53 -3.09
C ASN A 397 -20.92 -16.90 -4.30
N ASN A 398 -20.76 -17.51 -5.48
CA ASN A 398 -21.29 -17.01 -6.76
C ASN A 398 -22.82 -17.08 -6.89
N LEU A 399 -23.56 -17.22 -5.79
CA LEU A 399 -25.03 -17.28 -5.81
C LEU A 399 -25.65 -15.89 -5.99
N ALA A 400 -24.88 -14.83 -5.71
CA ALA A 400 -25.22 -13.45 -6.06
C ALA A 400 -24.25 -12.98 -7.14
N ASP A 401 -24.76 -12.57 -8.30
CA ASP A 401 -24.01 -12.02 -9.43
C ASP A 401 -23.55 -10.58 -9.08
N GLU A 402 -22.79 -10.44 -7.99
CA GLU A 402 -22.31 -9.17 -7.45
C GLU A 402 -20.96 -8.80 -8.07
N THR A 403 -20.90 -7.68 -8.78
CA THR A 403 -19.63 -7.11 -9.24
C THR A 403 -18.90 -6.47 -8.07
N CYS A 404 -17.77 -7.04 -7.67
CA CYS A 404 -16.93 -6.50 -6.61
C CYS A 404 -16.06 -5.36 -7.14
N ASP A 405 -16.32 -4.13 -6.70
CA ASP A 405 -15.51 -2.96 -7.01
C ASP A 405 -14.76 -2.46 -5.76
N LEU A 406 -13.50 -2.07 -5.95
CA LEU A 406 -12.68 -1.51 -4.87
C LEU A 406 -13.07 -0.04 -4.62
N HIS A 407 -13.92 0.19 -3.62
CA HIS A 407 -14.30 1.54 -3.22
C HIS A 407 -13.21 2.23 -2.39
N GLY A 408 -13.09 3.55 -2.52
CA GLY A 408 -12.17 4.36 -1.71
C GLY A 408 -10.71 4.37 -2.20
N ALA A 409 -10.47 4.04 -3.46
CA ALA A 409 -9.16 4.28 -4.09
C ALA A 409 -8.74 5.76 -3.96
N PRO A 410 -7.45 6.06 -3.74
CA PRO A 410 -6.98 7.43 -3.62
C PRO A 410 -7.21 8.21 -4.92
N ASP A 411 -7.76 9.42 -4.81
CA ASP A 411 -7.97 10.29 -5.97
C ASP A 411 -6.62 10.71 -6.57
N ILE A 412 -6.41 10.34 -7.83
CA ILE A 412 -5.19 10.63 -8.59
C ILE A 412 -4.96 12.13 -8.72
N ARG A 413 -6.03 12.93 -8.84
CA ARG A 413 -5.91 14.39 -8.96
C ARG A 413 -5.36 14.98 -7.68
N LEU A 414 -5.79 14.46 -6.53
CA LEU A 414 -5.28 14.87 -5.22
C LEU A 414 -3.81 14.47 -5.07
N LEU A 415 -3.44 13.27 -5.54
CA LEU A 415 -2.06 12.80 -5.52
C LEU A 415 -1.15 13.64 -6.44
N GLN A 416 -1.60 13.94 -7.65
CA GLN A 416 -0.91 14.84 -8.59
C GLN A 416 -0.73 16.24 -8.00
N LEU A 417 -1.77 16.77 -7.33
CA LEU A 417 -1.69 18.07 -6.65
C LEU A 417 -0.66 18.02 -5.51
N HIS A 418 -0.68 16.97 -4.68
CA HIS A 418 0.29 16.80 -3.60
C HIS A 418 1.72 16.74 -4.13
N MET A 419 1.96 15.94 -5.17
CA MET A 419 3.26 15.86 -5.84
C MET A 419 3.66 17.20 -6.45
N PHE A 420 2.74 17.92 -7.10
CA PHE A 420 3.02 19.24 -7.66
C PHE A 420 3.45 20.24 -6.59
N LEU A 421 2.74 20.30 -5.46
CA LEU A 421 3.06 21.19 -4.34
C LEU A 421 4.46 20.95 -3.76
N LEU A 422 4.99 19.73 -3.85
CA LEU A 422 6.36 19.41 -3.44
C LEU A 422 7.42 20.08 -4.31
N PHE A 423 7.13 20.31 -5.60
CA PHE A 423 8.10 20.83 -6.58
C PHE A 423 7.92 22.33 -6.88
N VAL A 424 6.77 22.93 -6.59
CA VAL A 424 6.54 24.39 -6.75
C VAL A 424 7.58 25.28 -6.04
N PRO A 425 8.13 24.94 -4.85
CA PRO A 425 9.19 25.73 -4.21
C PRO A 425 10.39 26.04 -5.13
N ALA A 426 10.76 25.10 -6.00
CA ALA A 426 11.84 25.27 -6.96
C ALA A 426 11.58 26.37 -7.99
N LEU A 427 10.34 26.48 -8.47
CA LEU A 427 9.93 27.53 -9.41
C LEU A 427 9.96 28.91 -8.76
N ILE A 428 9.58 28.99 -7.49
CA ILE A 428 9.67 30.24 -6.71
C ILE A 428 11.14 30.64 -6.53
N ASN A 429 12.00 29.68 -6.18
CA ASN A 429 13.44 29.90 -6.05
C ASN A 429 14.05 30.41 -7.37
N PHE A 430 13.67 29.80 -8.51
CA PHE A 430 14.07 30.24 -9.84
C PHE A 430 13.64 31.68 -10.14
N TRP A 431 12.37 32.01 -9.89
CA TRP A 431 11.85 33.36 -10.10
C TRP A 431 12.59 34.41 -9.27
N VAL A 432 12.93 34.10 -8.01
CA VAL A 432 13.71 35.01 -7.17
C VAL A 432 15.14 35.18 -7.69
N CYS A 433 15.80 34.08 -8.09
CA CYS A 433 17.15 34.13 -8.62
C CYS A 433 17.24 34.99 -9.90
N VAL A 434 16.31 34.79 -10.84
CA VAL A 434 16.28 35.56 -12.10
C VAL A 434 16.08 37.06 -11.84
N ASN A 435 15.25 37.43 -10.86
CA ASN A 435 14.92 38.83 -10.58
C ASN A 435 15.91 39.55 -9.67
N GLU A 436 16.78 38.85 -8.95
CA GLU A 436 17.79 39.44 -8.05
C GLU A 436 19.14 39.61 -8.74
N PHE A 437 19.60 38.60 -9.48
CA PHE A 437 20.94 38.61 -10.07
C PHE A 437 20.93 39.32 -11.43
N VAL A 438 20.99 40.66 -11.39
CA VAL A 438 21.15 41.56 -12.55
C VAL A 438 22.33 41.15 -13.46
N SER A 439 23.35 40.50 -12.90
CA SER A 439 24.48 39.94 -13.66
C SER A 439 24.04 38.95 -14.73
N PHE A 440 23.10 38.04 -14.43
CA PHE A 440 22.58 37.08 -15.41
C PHE A 440 21.78 37.77 -16.50
N ARG A 441 20.98 38.79 -16.18
CA ARG A 441 20.23 39.58 -17.18
C ARG A 441 21.17 40.30 -18.15
N ASN A 442 22.28 40.84 -17.63
CA ASN A 442 23.30 41.54 -18.44
C ASN A 442 24.26 40.57 -19.17
N GLN A 443 24.45 39.35 -18.69
CA GLN A 443 25.20 38.29 -19.36
C GLN A 443 24.37 37.62 -20.45
N LEU A 444 23.09 37.31 -20.19
CA LEU A 444 22.16 36.76 -21.17
C LEU A 444 21.90 37.76 -22.29
N ALA A 445 21.74 39.05 -21.98
CA ALA A 445 21.66 40.11 -22.99
C ALA A 445 22.94 40.18 -23.84
N ARG A 446 24.12 40.00 -23.23
CA ARG A 446 25.40 39.95 -23.97
C ARG A 446 25.53 38.69 -24.84
N TYR A 447 25.08 37.52 -24.36
CA TYR A 447 25.07 36.28 -25.14
C TYR A 447 24.06 36.31 -26.28
N LEU A 448 22.85 36.84 -26.06
CA LEU A 448 21.83 37.00 -27.10
C LEU A 448 22.24 38.03 -28.16
N LEU A 449 22.95 39.10 -27.77
CA LEU A 449 23.58 40.02 -28.71
C LEU A 449 24.72 39.35 -29.51
N PHE A 450 25.45 38.40 -28.93
CA PHE A 450 26.51 37.64 -29.61
C PHE A 450 25.98 36.57 -30.57
N CYS A 451 24.82 35.96 -30.29
CA CYS A 451 24.16 35.03 -31.23
C CYS A 451 23.37 35.74 -32.36
N SER A 452 23.25 37.07 -32.28
CA SER A 452 22.55 37.91 -33.27
C SER A 452 23.51 38.59 -34.27
N SER A 453 24.83 38.46 -34.09
CA SER A 453 25.87 38.84 -35.06
C SER A 453 26.41 37.60 -35.76
#